data_AF-A0AA38Z1W2-F1
#
_entry.id   AF-A0AA38Z1W2-F1
#
_cell.length_a   1.000
_cell.length_b   1.000
_cell.length_c   1.000
_cell.angle_alpha   90.00
_cell.angle_beta   90.00
_cell.angle_gamma   90.00
#
_symmetry.space_group_name_H-M   'P 1'
#
loop_
_entity.id
_entity.type
_entity.pdbx_description
1 polymer ?
#
loop_
_entity_poly.entity_id
_entity_poly.type
_entity_poly.pdbx_seq_one_letter_code
_entity_poly.pdbx_strand_id
1 'polypeptide(L)'
;MPAAETERLKAMDITALVLLLLPCFLWLCFHFLILGTTHRKSFQARLPPGPRPLPIIGNLLESGDKPNLSLTTLSKTYGPLMSLKLGRSTIVISSPETAQQVLTKKDQSFSGRTVPNVFQVAIRHQFSMGFLPASAHWRNLRKICRMQIFCPQRVDAFHGLRRKVVQQLLDHVRESCSSGQAVDVGRAAFTTALNMLSHTLFSVDLAHYDSNLSQGFKDLIQSIIVESGKPDLAFFPGLSLVDPQGIQRRLTVSFNKLVDVFDGFINQRLMLKASSTDNDVLDGLLNLNKQHDHELSCNDIKHLLLDLFPAGTDTTASTIEWAMAELLKNPKAMAKAREELSEVVGKDKIVEESDISKLPYLQAVVKETFRLHPTIPLLVPRKVETDSEILGYAVPKNAQVLVNAWAIGRD
;
A
#
# COMPACT_ATOMS: atom_id res chain seq x y z
N MET A 1 -26.56 28.79 56.56
CA MET A 1 -27.51 27.86 55.90
C MET A 1 -27.95 28.21 54.46
N PRO A 2 -27.55 29.30 53.76
CA PRO A 2 -28.10 29.57 52.42
C PRO A 2 -27.30 28.97 51.24
N ALA A 3 -26.05 28.51 51.44
CA ALA A 3 -25.21 28.02 50.35
C ALA A 3 -25.63 26.63 49.81
N ALA A 4 -26.06 25.72 50.69
CA ALA A 4 -26.44 24.36 50.31
C ALA A 4 -27.79 24.28 49.56
N GLU A 5 -28.67 25.25 49.76
CA GLU A 5 -29.98 25.32 49.10
C GLU A 5 -29.84 25.84 47.67
N THR A 6 -28.91 26.78 47.45
CA THR A 6 -28.62 27.37 46.14
C THR A 6 -27.90 26.38 45.20
N GLU A 7 -27.05 25.50 45.72
CA GLU A 7 -26.45 24.41 44.93
C GLU A 7 -27.47 23.32 44.55
N ARG A 8 -28.41 23.00 45.45
CA ARG A 8 -29.48 22.03 45.15
C ARG A 8 -30.42 22.52 44.06
N LEU A 9 -30.77 23.81 44.07
CA LEU A 9 -31.60 24.43 43.02
C LEU A 9 -30.88 24.41 41.65
N LYS A 10 -29.58 24.73 41.59
CA LYS A 10 -28.79 24.65 40.34
C LYS A 10 -28.61 23.22 39.83
N ALA A 11 -28.44 22.23 40.72
CA ALA A 11 -28.34 20.83 40.34
C ALA A 11 -29.67 20.25 39.83
N MET A 12 -30.80 20.69 40.39
CA MET A 12 -32.14 20.35 39.90
C MET A 12 -32.42 20.94 38.51
N ASP A 13 -31.98 22.17 38.23
CA ASP A 13 -32.15 22.79 36.91
C ASP A 13 -31.35 22.08 35.82
N ILE A 14 -30.11 21.64 36.10
CA ILE A 14 -29.28 20.93 35.12
C ILE A 14 -29.85 19.52 34.86
N THR A 15 -30.28 18.81 35.90
CA THR A 15 -30.87 17.47 35.74
C THR A 15 -32.20 17.52 35.00
N ALA A 16 -33.04 18.52 35.25
CA ALA A 16 -34.27 18.77 34.51
C ALA A 16 -34.00 19.10 33.03
N LEU A 17 -32.98 19.93 32.75
CA LEU A 17 -32.58 20.26 31.38
C LEU A 17 -32.08 19.04 30.62
N VAL A 18 -31.27 18.17 31.26
CA VAL A 18 -30.78 16.92 30.66
C VAL A 18 -31.94 15.95 30.38
N LEU A 19 -32.89 15.80 31.31
CA LEU A 19 -34.08 14.95 31.14
C LEU A 19 -35.02 15.45 30.03
N LEU A 20 -35.05 16.75 29.75
CA LEU A 20 -35.83 17.34 28.65
C LEU A 20 -35.14 17.23 27.28
N LEU A 21 -33.81 17.27 27.24
CA LEU A 21 -33.04 17.22 26.00
C LEU A 21 -32.78 15.79 25.51
N LEU A 22 -32.71 14.80 26.41
CA LEU A 22 -32.48 13.39 26.05
C LEU A 22 -33.55 12.82 25.10
N PRO A 23 -34.86 13.02 25.33
CA PRO A 23 -35.92 12.51 24.45
C PRO A 23 -35.89 13.19 23.08
N CYS A 24 -35.61 14.50 23.04
CA CYS A 24 -35.47 15.26 21.79
C CYS A 24 -34.27 14.77 20.97
N PHE A 25 -33.14 14.48 21.62
CA PHE A 25 -31.96 13.91 20.99
C PHE A 25 -32.25 12.49 20.46
N LEU A 26 -32.87 11.63 21.28
CA LEU A 26 -33.25 10.27 20.87
C LEU A 26 -34.27 10.29 19.71
N TRP A 27 -35.22 11.21 19.72
CA TRP A 27 -36.20 11.39 18.65
C TRP A 27 -35.56 11.91 17.36
N LEU A 28 -34.61 12.85 17.44
CA LEU A 28 -33.79 13.30 16.31
C LEU A 28 -32.94 12.16 15.74
N CYS A 29 -32.31 11.34 16.60
CA CYS A 29 -31.57 10.15 16.18
C CYS A 29 -32.49 9.13 15.49
N PHE A 30 -33.68 8.89 16.03
CA PHE A 30 -34.69 8.01 15.44
C PHE A 30 -35.19 8.52 14.09
N HIS A 31 -35.45 9.83 13.97
CA HIS A 31 -35.83 10.44 12.71
C HIS A 31 -34.70 10.40 11.69
N PHE A 32 -33.44 10.59 12.09
CA PHE A 32 -32.28 10.41 11.20
C PHE A 32 -32.10 8.96 10.75
N LEU A 33 -32.40 7.98 11.63
CA LEU A 33 -32.41 6.56 11.30
C LEU A 33 -33.52 6.22 10.28
N ILE A 34 -34.68 6.85 10.36
CA ILE A 34 -35.82 6.62 9.44
C ILE A 34 -35.69 7.45 8.14
N LEU A 35 -35.25 8.70 8.20
CA LEU A 35 -35.05 9.55 7.02
C LEU A 35 -33.79 9.16 6.22
N GLY A 36 -32.87 8.42 6.84
CA GLY A 36 -31.75 7.76 6.17
C GLY A 36 -32.16 6.65 5.19
N THR A 37 -33.43 6.22 5.19
CA THR A 37 -33.97 5.24 4.22
C THR A 37 -34.72 5.92 3.07
N THR A 38 -34.31 7.14 2.67
CA THR A 38 -34.86 7.80 1.49
C THR A 38 -34.51 7.02 0.22
N HIS A 39 -35.55 6.42 -0.35
CA HIS A 39 -35.59 5.74 -1.64
C HIS A 39 -34.82 6.51 -2.73
N ARG A 40 -33.66 5.97 -3.14
CA ARG A 40 -33.10 6.25 -4.46
C ARG A 40 -33.76 5.32 -5.48
N LYS A 41 -34.26 5.91 -6.56
CA LYS A 41 -34.86 5.23 -7.71
C LYS A 41 -33.95 4.09 -8.18
N SER A 42 -34.53 2.90 -8.33
CA SER A 42 -33.81 1.66 -8.54
C SER A 42 -33.22 1.57 -9.96
N PHE A 43 -31.92 1.31 -10.04
CA PHE A 43 -31.44 0.37 -11.04
C PHE A 43 -32.04 -0.99 -10.64
N GLN A 44 -32.69 -1.72 -11.55
CA GLN A 44 -33.38 -2.99 -11.24
C GLN A 44 -32.45 -4.13 -10.77
N ALA A 45 -31.15 -3.90 -10.65
CA ALA A 45 -30.18 -4.88 -10.19
C ALA A 45 -29.93 -4.76 -8.67
N ARG A 46 -29.99 -5.89 -7.97
CA ARG A 46 -29.69 -6.00 -6.53
C ARG A 46 -28.20 -5.77 -6.31
N LEU A 47 -27.81 -5.23 -5.15
CA LEU A 47 -26.41 -5.20 -4.73
C LEU A 47 -25.89 -6.64 -4.52
N PRO A 48 -24.57 -6.88 -4.62
CA PRO A 48 -23.99 -8.16 -4.25
C PRO A 48 -24.41 -8.57 -2.82
N PRO A 49 -24.53 -9.88 -2.55
CA PRO A 49 -24.84 -10.38 -1.21
C PRO A 49 -23.80 -9.94 -0.19
N GLY A 50 -24.16 -9.90 1.08
CA GLY A 50 -23.22 -9.54 2.12
C GLY A 50 -23.86 -9.49 3.51
N PRO A 51 -23.04 -9.39 4.55
CA PRO A 51 -23.52 -9.25 5.91
C PRO A 51 -24.33 -7.96 6.09
N ARG A 52 -25.37 -8.02 6.93
CA ARG A 52 -26.23 -6.86 7.19
C ARG A 52 -25.43 -5.78 7.92
N PRO A 53 -25.31 -4.56 7.37
CA PRO A 53 -24.54 -3.50 8.00
C PRO A 53 -25.23 -2.98 9.27
N LEU A 54 -24.46 -2.80 10.35
CA LEU A 54 -24.95 -2.13 11.55
C LEU A 54 -25.15 -0.62 11.30
N PRO A 55 -26.06 0.03 12.04
CA PRO A 55 -26.21 1.48 11.99
C PRO A 55 -24.87 2.18 12.28
N ILE A 56 -24.60 3.26 11.54
CA ILE A 56 -23.38 4.10 11.64
C ILE A 56 -22.10 3.35 11.20
N ILE A 57 -21.68 2.32 11.94
CA ILE A 57 -20.40 1.63 11.76
C ILE A 57 -20.37 0.60 10.62
N GLY A 58 -21.53 0.23 10.07
CA GLY A 58 -21.63 -0.72 8.97
C GLY A 58 -21.07 -2.09 9.34
N ASN A 59 -20.08 -2.55 8.60
CA ASN A 59 -19.44 -3.87 8.73
C ASN A 59 -18.02 -3.77 9.31
N LEU A 60 -17.63 -2.64 9.91
CA LEU A 60 -16.26 -2.42 10.40
C LEU A 60 -15.81 -3.49 11.41
N LEU A 61 -16.71 -3.95 12.29
CA LEU A 61 -16.41 -4.98 13.29
C LEU A 61 -16.14 -6.35 12.68
N GLU A 62 -16.66 -6.63 11.48
CA GLU A 62 -16.49 -7.90 10.79
C GLU A 62 -15.11 -8.00 10.11
N SER A 63 -14.41 -6.88 9.92
CA SER A 63 -13.07 -6.87 9.34
C SER A 63 -12.01 -7.35 10.34
N GLY A 64 -12.14 -6.98 11.62
CA GLY A 64 -11.15 -7.30 12.67
C GLY A 64 -9.72 -6.85 12.34
N ASP A 65 -8.74 -7.40 13.06
CA ASP A 65 -7.31 -7.05 12.93
C ASP A 65 -6.64 -7.68 11.70
N LYS A 66 -7.28 -8.66 11.05
CA LYS A 66 -6.77 -9.35 9.86
C LYS A 66 -7.82 -9.33 8.73
N PRO A 67 -8.03 -8.17 8.08
CA PRO A 67 -9.12 -7.97 7.12
C PRO A 67 -9.14 -9.01 6.00
N ASN A 68 -7.99 -9.38 5.44
CA ASN A 68 -7.91 -10.40 4.39
C ASN A 68 -8.45 -11.77 4.85
N LEU A 69 -8.21 -12.19 6.10
CA LEU A 69 -8.70 -13.46 6.62
C LEU A 69 -10.22 -13.40 6.91
N SER A 70 -10.67 -12.34 7.57
CA SER A 70 -12.08 -12.15 7.89
C SER A 70 -12.92 -12.07 6.62
N LEU A 71 -12.47 -11.32 5.62
CA LEU A 71 -13.13 -11.22 4.33
C LEU A 71 -13.11 -12.55 3.56
N THR A 72 -12.07 -13.38 3.69
CA THR A 72 -12.07 -14.75 3.12
C THR A 72 -13.10 -15.64 3.81
N THR A 73 -13.28 -15.49 5.12
CA THR A 73 -14.28 -16.26 5.86
C THR A 73 -15.70 -15.86 5.43
N LEU A 74 -15.94 -14.56 5.25
CA LEU A 74 -17.22 -14.04 4.76
C LEU A 74 -17.49 -14.48 3.32
N SER A 75 -16.49 -14.52 2.44
CA SER A 75 -16.70 -14.95 1.05
C SER A 75 -17.16 -16.40 0.93
N LYS A 76 -16.80 -17.28 1.89
CA LYS A 76 -17.34 -18.65 1.95
C LYS A 76 -18.85 -18.71 2.21
N THR A 77 -19.41 -17.66 2.82
CA THR A 77 -20.85 -17.57 3.15
C THR A 77 -21.62 -16.80 2.08
N TYR A 78 -21.07 -15.66 1.64
CA TYR A 78 -21.75 -14.73 0.73
C TYR A 78 -21.35 -14.89 -0.73
N GLY A 79 -20.32 -15.69 -1.02
CA GLY A 79 -19.83 -15.96 -2.36
C GLY A 79 -18.65 -15.08 -2.79
N PRO A 80 -18.21 -15.26 -4.05
CA PRO A 80 -16.96 -14.65 -4.56
C PRO A 80 -17.05 -13.14 -4.81
N LEU A 81 -18.26 -12.58 -4.81
CA LEU A 81 -18.54 -11.16 -4.94
C LEU A 81 -19.50 -10.76 -3.81
N MET A 82 -19.03 -9.92 -2.90
CA MET A 82 -19.83 -9.50 -1.76
C MET A 82 -19.78 -8.00 -1.50
N SER A 83 -20.82 -7.47 -0.87
CA SER A 83 -20.97 -6.07 -0.51
C SER A 83 -20.84 -5.87 1.00
N LEU A 84 -20.00 -4.94 1.43
CA LEU A 84 -19.84 -4.49 2.81
C LEU A 84 -19.89 -2.97 2.90
N LYS A 85 -20.13 -2.45 4.11
CA LYS A 85 -20.07 -1.02 4.46
C LYS A 85 -18.93 -0.78 5.44
N LEU A 86 -17.72 -0.60 4.92
CA LEU A 86 -16.51 -0.30 5.72
C LEU A 86 -16.30 1.21 5.78
N GLY A 87 -17.20 1.90 6.50
CA GLY A 87 -17.41 3.34 6.39
C GLY A 87 -18.10 3.73 5.07
N ARG A 88 -17.56 3.28 3.95
CA ARG A 88 -18.11 3.46 2.59
C ARG A 88 -18.58 2.15 1.97
N SER A 89 -19.39 2.25 0.91
CA SER A 89 -19.79 1.10 0.11
C SER A 89 -18.55 0.41 -0.46
N THR A 90 -18.38 -0.87 -0.15
CA THR A 90 -17.20 -1.66 -0.50
C THR A 90 -17.63 -2.98 -1.12
N ILE A 91 -17.15 -3.25 -2.33
CA ILE A 91 -17.28 -4.54 -2.99
C ILE A 91 -15.99 -5.33 -2.78
N VAL A 92 -16.11 -6.57 -2.35
CA VAL A 92 -14.98 -7.48 -2.15
C VAL A 92 -15.07 -8.62 -3.15
N ILE A 93 -13.97 -8.84 -3.86
CA ILE A 93 -13.81 -9.85 -4.90
C ILE A 93 -12.84 -10.92 -4.38
N SER A 94 -13.27 -12.18 -4.42
CA SER A 94 -12.50 -13.32 -3.90
C SER A 94 -12.37 -14.48 -4.88
N SER A 95 -12.70 -14.29 -6.18
CA SER A 95 -12.43 -15.31 -7.22
C SER A 95 -11.62 -14.75 -8.39
N PRO A 96 -10.81 -15.59 -9.06
CA PRO A 96 -9.99 -15.17 -10.20
C PRO A 96 -10.83 -14.72 -11.39
N GLU A 97 -11.98 -15.34 -11.67
CA GLU A 97 -12.86 -14.99 -12.80
C GLU A 97 -13.44 -13.59 -12.62
N THR A 98 -13.90 -13.30 -11.40
CA THR A 98 -14.47 -11.99 -11.04
C THR A 98 -13.39 -10.91 -11.04
N ALA A 99 -12.20 -11.23 -10.51
CA ALA A 99 -11.06 -10.33 -10.54
C ALA A 99 -10.63 -10.03 -11.99
N GLN A 100 -10.56 -11.03 -12.86
CA GLN A 100 -10.27 -10.84 -14.28
C GLN A 100 -11.31 -9.93 -14.93
N GLN A 101 -12.61 -10.17 -14.70
CA GLN A 101 -13.68 -9.35 -15.27
C GLN A 101 -13.52 -7.87 -14.90
N VAL A 102 -13.18 -7.57 -13.65
CA VAL A 102 -13.05 -6.20 -13.14
C VAL A 102 -11.74 -5.54 -13.55
N LEU A 103 -10.62 -6.27 -13.48
CA LEU A 103 -9.28 -5.71 -13.70
C LEU A 103 -8.89 -5.64 -15.19
N THR A 104 -9.61 -6.34 -16.06
CA THR A 104 -9.33 -6.37 -17.51
C THR A 104 -10.53 -5.95 -18.35
N LYS A 105 -11.65 -6.68 -18.29
CA LYS A 105 -12.79 -6.47 -19.20
C LYS A 105 -13.58 -5.19 -18.92
N LYS A 106 -13.59 -4.74 -17.67
CA LYS A 106 -14.27 -3.51 -17.21
C LYS A 106 -13.28 -2.50 -16.64
N ASP A 107 -12.01 -2.60 -16.99
CA ASP A 107 -10.92 -1.84 -16.37
C ASP A 107 -11.17 -0.32 -16.30
N GLN A 108 -11.76 0.28 -17.34
CA GLN A 108 -12.09 1.70 -17.40
C GLN A 108 -13.09 2.13 -16.32
N SER A 109 -14.14 1.34 -16.07
CA SER A 109 -15.12 1.64 -15.01
C SER A 109 -14.54 1.44 -13.61
N PHE A 110 -13.51 0.62 -13.48
CA PHE A 110 -12.89 0.24 -12.22
C PHE A 110 -11.46 0.76 -12.06
N SER A 111 -11.03 1.74 -12.87
CA SER A 111 -9.65 2.25 -12.87
C SER A 111 -9.38 3.26 -11.76
N GLY A 112 -10.44 3.80 -11.15
CA GLY A 112 -10.35 4.77 -10.07
C GLY A 112 -9.64 4.21 -8.85
N ARG A 113 -9.21 5.12 -7.96
CA ARG A 113 -8.56 4.78 -6.70
C ARG A 113 -9.36 5.31 -5.52
N THR A 114 -9.50 4.46 -4.51
CA THR A 114 -10.06 4.91 -3.23
C THR A 114 -8.90 5.46 -2.40
N VAL A 115 -8.89 6.76 -2.18
CA VAL A 115 -7.82 7.46 -1.46
C VAL A 115 -8.16 7.48 0.03
N PRO A 116 -7.30 6.90 0.91
CA PRO A 116 -7.41 7.08 2.35
C PRO A 116 -7.44 8.57 2.71
N ASN A 117 -8.26 8.96 3.68
CA ASN A 117 -8.43 10.37 4.05
C ASN A 117 -7.09 11.02 4.42
N VAL A 118 -6.24 10.28 5.12
CA VAL A 118 -4.91 10.75 5.50
C VAL A 118 -4.01 11.14 4.32
N PHE A 119 -4.12 10.47 3.17
CA PHE A 119 -3.33 10.82 1.97
C PHE A 119 -3.84 12.08 1.28
N GLN A 120 -5.09 12.47 1.53
CA GLN A 120 -5.62 13.74 1.02
C GLN A 120 -4.92 14.92 1.70
N VAL A 121 -4.58 14.78 2.98
CA VAL A 121 -3.92 15.82 3.79
C VAL A 121 -2.40 15.74 3.69
N ALA A 122 -1.81 14.55 3.84
CA ALA A 122 -0.37 14.40 4.02
C ALA A 122 0.45 14.37 2.71
N ILE A 123 -0.07 13.80 1.61
CA ILE A 123 0.71 13.53 0.38
C ILE A 123 0.32 14.47 -0.75
N ARG A 124 -0.61 15.42 -0.57
CA ARG A 124 -1.25 16.12 -1.71
C ARG A 124 -1.55 15.12 -2.85
N HIS A 125 -2.32 14.07 -2.54
CA HIS A 125 -2.59 12.91 -3.40
C HIS A 125 -2.83 13.19 -4.90
N GLN A 126 -3.26 14.41 -5.26
CA GLN A 126 -3.33 14.94 -6.62
C GLN A 126 -2.01 14.88 -7.42
N PHE A 127 -0.85 14.64 -6.79
CA PHE A 127 0.44 14.44 -7.48
C PHE A 127 0.92 12.97 -7.45
N SER A 128 0.27 12.09 -6.68
CA SER A 128 0.66 10.68 -6.58
C SER A 128 0.12 9.89 -7.77
N MET A 129 1.02 9.27 -8.54
CA MET A 129 0.69 8.33 -9.60
C MET A 129 -0.11 7.12 -9.06
N GLY A 130 0.11 6.75 -7.80
CA GLY A 130 -0.64 5.68 -7.13
C GLY A 130 -2.13 5.96 -6.94
N PHE A 131 -2.51 7.24 -6.80
CA PHE A 131 -3.87 7.67 -6.41
C PHE A 131 -4.58 8.57 -7.43
N LEU A 132 -3.86 9.13 -8.40
CA LEU A 132 -4.44 9.89 -9.50
C LEU A 132 -5.48 9.05 -10.28
N PRO A 133 -6.60 9.67 -10.72
CA PRO A 133 -7.52 9.01 -11.65
C PRO A 133 -6.82 8.74 -12.99
N ALA A 134 -7.39 7.84 -13.80
CA ALA A 134 -6.87 7.49 -15.13
C ALA A 134 -7.00 8.66 -16.14
N SER A 135 -6.17 9.69 -15.95
CA SER A 135 -6.15 10.94 -16.68
C SER A 135 -4.98 11.02 -17.67
N ALA A 136 -4.90 12.10 -18.43
CA ALA A 136 -3.72 12.39 -19.26
C ALA A 136 -2.44 12.49 -18.39
N HIS A 137 -2.52 13.17 -17.25
CA HIS A 137 -1.41 13.32 -16.30
C HIS A 137 -0.93 11.97 -15.76
N TRP A 138 -1.86 11.13 -15.29
CA TRP A 138 -1.53 9.79 -14.81
C TRP A 138 -0.87 8.92 -15.89
N ARG A 139 -1.38 8.98 -17.13
CA ARG A 139 -0.78 8.28 -18.28
C ARG A 139 0.63 8.79 -18.57
N ASN A 140 0.87 10.10 -18.44
CA ASN A 140 2.19 10.68 -18.64
C ASN A 140 3.18 10.19 -17.57
N LEU A 141 2.83 10.23 -16.28
CA LEU A 141 3.66 9.71 -15.20
C LEU A 141 3.98 8.22 -15.40
N ARG A 142 2.99 7.40 -15.81
CA ARG A 142 3.18 5.99 -16.15
C ARG A 142 4.15 5.80 -17.33
N LYS A 143 4.03 6.62 -18.37
CA LYS A 143 4.96 6.62 -19.51
C LYS A 143 6.37 6.96 -19.05
N ILE A 144 6.55 8.00 -18.24
CA ILE A 144 7.85 8.39 -17.68
C ILE A 144 8.47 7.26 -16.86
N CYS A 145 7.72 6.66 -15.92
CA CYS A 145 8.20 5.49 -15.16
C CYS A 145 8.65 4.34 -16.06
N ARG A 146 7.86 4.02 -17.10
CA ARG A 146 8.24 2.99 -18.07
C ARG A 146 9.55 3.35 -18.78
N MET A 147 9.71 4.59 -19.23
CA MET A 147 10.89 5.02 -19.98
C MET A 147 12.14 5.14 -19.12
N GLN A 148 12.01 5.53 -17.85
CA GLN A 148 13.14 5.79 -16.96
C GLN A 148 13.57 4.56 -16.14
N ILE A 149 12.65 3.65 -15.84
CA ILE A 149 12.85 2.57 -14.85
C ILE A 149 12.54 1.19 -15.41
N PHE A 150 11.35 1.03 -16.00
CA PHE A 150 10.76 -0.31 -16.17
C PHE A 150 10.88 -0.90 -17.58
N CYS A 151 11.41 -0.19 -18.57
CA CYS A 151 11.66 -0.79 -19.88
C CYS A 151 12.88 -1.71 -19.83
N PRO A 152 12.93 -2.78 -20.66
CA PRO A 152 14.02 -3.75 -20.63
C PRO A 152 15.40 -3.11 -20.70
N GLN A 153 15.58 -2.10 -21.55
CA GLN A 153 16.86 -1.40 -21.70
C GLN A 153 17.32 -0.73 -20.40
N ARG A 154 16.40 -0.14 -19.63
CA ARG A 154 16.73 0.49 -18.34
C ARG A 154 16.96 -0.56 -17.26
N VAL A 155 16.15 -1.62 -17.23
CA VAL A 155 16.36 -2.74 -16.30
C VAL A 155 17.75 -3.34 -16.50
N ASP A 156 18.16 -3.58 -17.75
CA ASP A 156 19.49 -4.12 -18.08
C ASP A 156 20.61 -3.12 -17.75
N ALA A 157 20.40 -1.82 -17.97
CA ALA A 157 21.37 -0.79 -17.60
C ALA A 157 21.67 -0.77 -16.08
N PHE A 158 20.71 -1.15 -15.25
CA PHE A 158 20.89 -1.26 -13.80
C PHE A 158 21.43 -2.63 -13.33
N HIS A 159 21.78 -3.55 -14.24
CA HIS A 159 22.31 -4.89 -13.89
C HIS A 159 23.56 -4.80 -13.00
N GLY A 160 24.56 -4.01 -13.39
CA GLY A 160 25.82 -3.89 -12.63
C GLY A 160 25.61 -3.37 -11.20
N LEU A 161 24.65 -2.46 -11.03
CA LEU A 161 24.26 -1.91 -9.74
C LEU A 161 23.58 -2.97 -8.86
N ARG A 162 22.61 -3.72 -9.41
CA ARG A 162 21.95 -4.80 -8.66
C ARG A 162 22.96 -5.88 -8.26
N ARG A 163 23.87 -6.24 -9.16
CA ARG A 163 24.98 -7.16 -8.87
C ARG A 163 25.86 -6.67 -7.72
N LYS A 164 26.24 -5.38 -7.71
CA LYS A 164 27.00 -4.77 -6.61
C LYS A 164 26.27 -4.89 -5.27
N VAL A 165 24.97 -4.56 -5.24
CA VAL A 165 24.15 -4.62 -4.01
C VAL A 165 23.99 -6.06 -3.49
N VAL A 166 23.82 -7.03 -4.39
CA VAL A 166 23.80 -8.46 -4.04
C VAL A 166 25.16 -8.90 -3.49
N GLN A 167 26.27 -8.44 -4.06
CA GLN A 167 27.60 -8.75 -3.52
C GLN A 167 27.76 -8.24 -2.09
N GLN A 168 27.32 -7.01 -1.79
CA GLN A 168 27.34 -6.46 -0.43
C GLN A 168 26.52 -7.31 0.55
N LEU A 169 25.36 -7.85 0.13
CA LEU A 169 24.57 -8.78 0.95
C LEU A 169 25.36 -10.06 1.24
N LEU A 170 25.98 -10.65 0.21
CA LEU A 170 26.78 -11.87 0.36
C LEU A 170 27.96 -11.65 1.31
N ASP A 171 28.62 -10.50 1.24
CA ASP A 171 29.74 -10.16 2.11
C ASP A 171 29.28 -10.03 3.57
N HIS A 172 28.16 -9.36 3.83
CA HIS A 172 27.55 -9.29 5.18
C HIS A 172 27.18 -10.67 5.74
N VAL A 173 26.62 -11.56 4.90
CA VAL A 173 26.29 -12.93 5.31
C VAL A 173 27.56 -13.75 5.62
N ARG A 174 28.62 -13.58 4.81
CA ARG A 174 29.92 -14.25 5.04
C ARG A 174 30.59 -13.80 6.32
N GLU A 175 30.55 -12.50 6.61
CA GLU A 175 31.08 -11.93 7.85
C GLU A 175 30.32 -12.44 9.08
N SER A 176 28.98 -12.47 9.00
CA SER A 176 28.13 -13.05 10.06
C SER A 176 28.44 -14.53 10.27
N CYS A 177 28.62 -15.30 9.19
CA CYS A 177 28.99 -16.71 9.26
C CYS A 177 30.37 -16.90 9.91
N SER A 178 31.36 -16.07 9.57
CA SER A 178 32.73 -16.15 10.09
C SER A 178 32.80 -15.80 11.57
N SER A 179 31.92 -14.92 12.04
CA SER A 179 31.78 -14.54 13.45
C SER A 179 30.81 -15.42 14.26
N GLY A 180 30.19 -16.42 13.63
CA GLY A 180 29.21 -17.29 14.27
C GLY A 180 27.90 -16.61 14.66
N GLN A 181 27.57 -15.47 14.04
CA GLN A 181 26.37 -14.68 14.33
C GLN A 181 25.20 -15.06 13.40
N ALA A 182 23.99 -15.03 13.95
CA ALA A 182 22.77 -15.22 13.17
C ALA A 182 22.46 -13.97 12.33
N VAL A 183 21.98 -14.17 11.11
CA VAL A 183 21.53 -13.08 10.22
C VAL A 183 20.04 -12.86 10.41
N ASP A 184 19.65 -11.63 10.75
CA ASP A 184 18.26 -11.19 10.65
C ASP A 184 17.91 -11.00 9.16
N VAL A 185 17.20 -11.98 8.59
CA VAL A 185 16.83 -11.99 7.17
C VAL A 185 15.95 -10.79 6.81
N GLY A 186 15.02 -10.39 7.68
CA GLY A 186 14.11 -9.28 7.42
C GLY A 186 14.84 -7.93 7.42
N ARG A 187 15.86 -7.75 8.28
CA ARG A 187 16.71 -6.56 8.28
C ARG A 187 17.68 -6.56 7.11
N ALA A 188 18.29 -7.70 6.79
CA ALA A 188 19.19 -7.84 5.65
C ALA A 188 18.45 -7.56 4.33
N ALA A 189 17.31 -8.23 4.10
CA ALA A 189 16.49 -8.04 2.91
C ALA A 189 16.00 -6.60 2.75
N PHE A 190 15.58 -5.94 3.85
CA PHE A 190 15.19 -4.54 3.82
C PHE A 190 16.34 -3.63 3.41
N THR A 191 17.53 -3.84 4.01
CA THR A 191 18.73 -3.05 3.67
C THR A 191 19.13 -3.24 2.21
N THR A 192 19.10 -4.48 1.70
CA THR A 192 19.37 -4.79 0.30
C THR A 192 18.39 -4.11 -0.63
N ALA A 193 17.08 -4.19 -0.34
CA ALA A 193 16.05 -3.56 -1.17
C ALA A 193 16.15 -2.02 -1.13
N LEU A 194 16.43 -1.45 0.04
CA LEU A 194 16.62 -0.02 0.25
C LEU A 194 17.79 0.49 -0.59
N ASN A 195 18.95 -0.17 -0.51
CA ASN A 195 20.14 0.20 -1.27
C ASN A 195 19.95 -0.02 -2.78
N MET A 196 19.24 -1.08 -3.18
CA MET A 196 18.92 -1.32 -4.59
C MET A 196 18.08 -0.17 -5.18
N LEU A 197 17.03 0.25 -4.47
CA LEU A 197 16.20 1.37 -4.89
C LEU A 197 16.93 2.71 -4.80
N SER A 198 17.69 2.97 -3.73
CA SER A 198 18.40 4.22 -3.54
C SER A 198 19.48 4.44 -4.59
N HIS A 199 20.21 3.39 -4.98
CA HIS A 199 21.15 3.49 -6.10
C HIS A 199 20.43 3.70 -7.42
N THR A 200 19.34 2.97 -7.68
CA THR A 200 18.59 3.10 -8.93
C THR A 200 18.04 4.51 -9.11
N LEU A 201 17.55 5.11 -8.02
CA LEU A 201 16.92 6.43 -8.05
C LEU A 201 17.90 7.59 -7.91
N PHE A 202 18.97 7.44 -7.12
CA PHE A 202 19.82 8.54 -6.67
C PHE A 202 21.33 8.29 -6.77
N SER A 203 21.76 7.09 -7.19
CA SER A 203 23.18 6.67 -7.19
C SER A 203 23.85 6.72 -5.80
N VAL A 204 23.10 6.48 -4.72
CA VAL A 204 23.58 6.59 -3.34
C VAL A 204 23.33 5.29 -2.56
N ASP A 205 24.30 4.88 -1.73
CA ASP A 205 24.11 3.91 -0.65
C ASP A 205 23.45 4.63 0.55
N LEU A 206 22.15 4.36 0.79
CA LEU A 206 21.42 5.02 1.88
C LEU A 206 21.66 4.38 3.26
N ALA A 207 22.03 3.10 3.28
CA ALA A 207 22.30 2.39 4.53
C ALA A 207 23.44 1.37 4.39
N HIS A 208 23.98 0.98 5.54
CA HIS A 208 24.90 -0.14 5.67
C HIS A 208 24.23 -1.20 6.54
N TYR A 209 24.61 -2.47 6.38
CA TYR A 209 24.00 -3.57 7.14
C TYR A 209 24.18 -3.40 8.66
N ASP A 210 25.28 -2.79 9.08
CA ASP A 210 25.59 -2.53 10.49
C ASP A 210 24.98 -1.22 11.01
N SER A 211 24.42 -0.38 10.15
CA SER A 211 23.89 0.92 10.55
C SER A 211 22.41 0.86 10.94
N ASN A 212 22.04 1.65 11.95
CA ASN A 212 20.65 1.81 12.37
C ASN A 212 19.83 2.68 11.39
N LEU A 213 20.46 3.27 10.37
CA LEU A 213 19.77 4.10 9.37
C LEU A 213 18.75 3.28 8.58
N SER A 214 19.11 2.04 8.19
CA SER A 214 18.19 1.11 7.52
C SER A 214 16.93 0.87 8.34
N GLN A 215 17.10 0.65 9.65
CA GLN A 215 15.98 0.46 10.57
C GLN A 215 15.11 1.71 10.68
N GLY A 216 15.71 2.91 10.72
CA GLY A 216 14.97 4.17 10.70
C GLY A 216 14.09 4.33 9.46
N PHE A 217 14.59 3.96 8.27
CA PHE A 217 13.78 3.94 7.04
C PHE A 217 12.70 2.85 7.07
N LYS A 218 13.00 1.67 7.63
CA LYS A 218 12.03 0.58 7.80
C LYS A 218 10.87 1.03 8.67
N ASP A 219 11.15 1.59 9.83
CA ASP A 219 10.13 2.08 10.77
C ASP A 219 9.27 3.18 10.13
N LEU A 220 9.89 4.06 9.33
CA LEU A 220 9.21 5.14 8.62
C LEU A 220 8.22 4.60 7.57
N ILE A 221 8.67 3.65 6.74
CA ILE A 221 7.85 3.05 5.69
C ILE A 221 6.76 2.15 6.31
N GLN A 222 7.09 1.37 7.33
CA GLN A 222 6.11 0.55 8.04
C GLN A 222 5.05 1.40 8.74
N SER A 223 5.43 2.51 9.38
CA SER A 223 4.49 3.50 9.91
C SER A 223 3.54 3.98 8.82
N ILE A 224 4.05 4.28 7.62
CA ILE A 224 3.22 4.68 6.48
C ILE A 224 2.20 3.59 6.12
N ILE A 225 2.66 2.35 5.92
CA ILE A 225 1.82 1.24 5.48
C ILE A 225 0.77 0.88 6.53
N VAL A 226 1.18 0.72 7.78
CA VAL A 226 0.32 0.31 8.89
C VAL A 226 -0.74 1.36 9.17
N GLU A 227 -0.36 2.64 9.29
CA GLU A 227 -1.34 3.70 9.57
C GLU A 227 -2.31 3.91 8.40
N SER A 228 -1.88 3.69 7.15
CA SER A 228 -2.75 3.79 5.97
C SER A 228 -3.72 2.62 5.81
N GLY A 229 -3.41 1.47 6.40
CA GLY A 229 -4.27 0.29 6.43
C GLY A 229 -5.29 0.27 7.56
N LYS A 230 -5.16 1.14 8.57
CA LYS A 230 -6.09 1.20 9.71
C LYS A 230 -7.45 1.77 9.28
N PRO A 231 -8.56 1.29 9.88
CA PRO A 231 -9.83 1.99 9.80
C PRO A 231 -9.70 3.40 10.39
N ASP A 232 -9.88 4.40 9.54
CA ASP A 232 -9.80 5.81 9.92
C ASP A 232 -11.19 6.32 10.36
N LEU A 233 -11.35 6.57 11.65
CA LEU A 233 -12.57 7.13 12.25
C LEU A 233 -12.82 8.58 11.79
N ALA A 234 -11.82 9.28 11.26
CA ALA A 234 -12.01 10.56 10.59
C ALA A 234 -12.88 10.45 9.33
N PHE A 235 -13.25 9.24 8.89
CA PHE A 235 -14.28 9.01 7.89
C PHE A 235 -15.67 9.50 8.34
N PHE A 236 -15.98 9.46 9.63
CA PHE A 236 -17.28 9.91 10.12
C PHE A 236 -17.39 11.44 10.10
N PRO A 237 -18.48 12.02 9.55
CA PRO A 237 -18.66 13.46 9.52
C PRO A 237 -18.49 14.10 10.91
N GLY A 238 -17.68 15.17 11.00
CA GLY A 238 -17.39 15.88 12.24
C GLY A 238 -16.14 15.41 12.99
N LEU A 239 -15.69 14.17 12.80
CA LEU A 239 -14.48 13.64 13.46
C LEU A 239 -13.18 13.96 12.68
N SER A 240 -13.29 14.41 11.43
CA SER A 240 -12.13 14.70 10.59
C SER A 240 -11.26 15.86 11.07
N LEU A 241 -11.82 16.78 11.86
CA LEU A 241 -11.12 17.97 12.35
C LEU A 241 -10.19 17.70 13.54
N VAL A 242 -10.40 16.59 14.26
CA VAL A 242 -9.74 16.34 15.55
C VAL A 242 -8.72 15.20 15.51
N ASP A 243 -8.55 14.52 14.37
CA ASP A 243 -7.65 13.36 14.18
C ASP A 243 -7.68 12.41 15.40
N PRO A 244 -8.84 11.80 15.71
CA PRO A 244 -9.08 11.17 17.02
C PRO A 244 -8.13 10.00 17.31
N GLN A 245 -7.59 9.36 16.28
CA GLN A 245 -6.62 8.26 16.40
C GLN A 245 -5.15 8.73 16.24
N GLY A 246 -4.92 10.02 15.98
CA GLY A 246 -3.60 10.58 15.69
C GLY A 246 -2.96 10.04 14.40
N ILE A 247 -3.75 9.41 13.52
CA ILE A 247 -3.29 8.75 12.29
C ILE A 247 -2.72 9.81 11.34
N GLN A 248 -3.44 10.91 11.15
CA GLN A 248 -3.02 11.98 10.24
C GLN A 248 -1.74 12.63 10.71
N ARG A 249 -1.61 12.91 12.01
CA ARG A 249 -0.40 13.49 12.60
C ARG A 249 0.82 12.59 12.40
N ARG A 250 0.73 11.30 12.76
CA ARG A 250 1.86 10.35 12.64
C ARG A 250 2.29 10.16 11.19
N LEU A 251 1.33 10.06 10.27
CA LEU A 251 1.62 9.94 8.84
C LEU A 251 2.24 11.20 8.25
N THR A 252 1.74 12.38 8.60
CA THR A 252 2.33 13.65 8.16
C THR A 252 3.79 13.76 8.57
N VAL A 253 4.12 13.41 9.82
CA VAL A 253 5.52 13.36 10.28
C VAL A 253 6.34 12.36 9.46
N SER A 254 5.77 11.19 9.16
CA SER A 254 6.48 10.15 8.42
C SER A 254 6.76 10.56 6.96
N PHE A 255 5.77 11.15 6.30
CA PHE A 255 5.91 11.67 4.93
C PHE A 255 6.88 12.84 4.85
N ASN A 256 6.79 13.80 5.78
CA ASN A 256 7.69 14.95 5.77
C ASN A 256 9.16 14.53 5.87
N LYS A 257 9.48 13.54 6.71
CA LYS A 257 10.85 13.00 6.79
C LYS A 257 11.33 12.39 5.47
N LEU A 258 10.47 11.66 4.75
CA LEU A 258 10.82 11.15 3.41
C LEU A 258 10.99 12.28 2.39
N VAL A 259 10.09 13.26 2.41
CA VAL A 259 10.16 14.46 1.56
C VAL A 259 11.46 15.21 1.79
N ASP A 260 11.86 15.43 3.05
CA ASP A 260 13.08 16.14 3.40
C ASP A 260 14.33 15.42 2.85
N VAL A 261 14.36 14.08 2.91
CA VAL A 261 15.42 13.26 2.31
C VAL A 261 15.47 13.45 0.79
N PHE A 262 14.32 13.33 0.11
CA PHE A 262 14.28 13.47 -1.35
C PHE A 262 14.56 14.89 -1.81
N ASP A 263 14.12 15.90 -1.07
CA ASP A 263 14.46 17.30 -1.31
C ASP A 263 15.96 17.54 -1.16
N GLY A 264 16.61 16.89 -0.18
CA GLY A 264 18.06 16.87 -0.07
C GLY A 264 18.74 16.40 -1.36
N PHE A 265 18.33 15.24 -1.89
CA PHE A 265 18.89 14.70 -3.13
C PHE A 265 18.60 15.57 -4.36
N ILE A 266 17.38 16.05 -4.50
CA ILE A 266 16.98 16.95 -5.60
C ILE A 266 17.82 18.22 -5.56
N ASN A 267 17.92 18.88 -4.40
CA ASN A 267 18.66 20.13 -4.25
C ASN A 267 20.15 19.93 -4.49
N GLN A 268 20.73 18.86 -3.95
CA GLN A 268 22.13 18.52 -4.19
C GLN A 268 22.41 18.37 -5.70
N ARG A 269 21.54 17.65 -6.42
CA ARG A 269 21.71 17.45 -7.88
C ARG A 269 21.55 18.74 -8.67
N LEU A 270 20.62 19.61 -8.28
CA LEU A 270 20.42 20.91 -8.91
C LEU A 270 21.63 21.86 -8.69
N MET A 271 22.29 21.78 -7.54
CA MET A 271 23.48 22.61 -7.24
C MET A 271 24.73 22.17 -8.01
N LEU A 272 24.89 20.88 -8.31
CA LEU A 272 26.08 20.31 -8.95
C LEU A 272 26.22 20.60 -10.47
N LYS A 273 25.43 21.52 -11.05
CA LYS A 273 25.48 22.00 -12.46
C LYS A 273 26.16 21.06 -13.48
N ALA A 274 25.36 20.25 -14.17
CA ALA A 274 25.64 19.66 -15.50
C ALA A 274 26.96 18.88 -15.70
N SER A 275 27.71 18.57 -14.64
CA SER A 275 28.93 17.76 -14.71
C SER A 275 28.82 16.41 -13.99
N SER A 276 27.70 16.13 -13.30
CA SER A 276 27.44 14.79 -12.77
C SER A 276 27.01 13.87 -13.91
N THR A 277 27.89 12.93 -14.25
CA THR A 277 27.71 11.86 -15.25
C THR A 277 26.86 10.70 -14.74
N ASP A 278 26.22 10.86 -13.58
CA ASP A 278 25.29 9.86 -13.09
C ASP A 278 24.13 9.75 -14.09
N ASN A 279 23.69 8.52 -14.36
CA ASN A 279 22.65 8.24 -15.34
C ASN A 279 21.46 7.57 -14.64
N ASP A 280 21.17 8.06 -13.44
CA ASP A 280 20.12 7.56 -12.57
C ASP A 280 18.74 8.11 -12.95
N VAL A 281 17.72 7.62 -12.26
CA VAL A 281 16.33 8.03 -12.54
C VAL A 281 16.12 9.50 -12.19
N LEU A 282 16.71 10.02 -11.11
CA LEU A 282 16.55 11.42 -10.72
C LEU A 282 17.08 12.37 -11.81
N ASP A 283 18.24 12.08 -12.40
CA ASP A 283 18.73 12.86 -13.55
C ASP A 283 17.78 12.83 -14.73
N GLY A 284 17.25 11.64 -15.06
CA GLY A 284 16.26 11.47 -16.11
C GLY A 284 15.02 12.33 -15.87
N LEU A 285 14.51 12.37 -14.64
CA LEU A 285 13.36 13.19 -14.24
C LEU A 285 13.66 14.69 -14.27
N LEU A 286 14.82 15.12 -13.75
CA LEU A 286 15.23 16.53 -13.77
C LEU A 286 15.49 17.05 -15.19
N ASN A 287 16.03 16.21 -16.07
CA ASN A 287 16.23 16.55 -17.47
C ASN A 287 14.89 16.73 -18.21
N LEU A 288 13.91 15.86 -17.95
CA LEU A 288 12.55 16.02 -18.48
C LEU A 288 11.87 17.30 -17.96
N ASN A 289 12.04 17.64 -16.68
CA ASN A 289 11.49 18.87 -16.11
C ASN A 289 12.06 20.16 -16.74
N LYS A 290 13.31 20.13 -17.22
CA LYS A 290 13.97 21.25 -17.92
C LYS A 290 13.53 21.43 -19.37
N GLN A 291 12.88 20.45 -19.99
CA GLN A 291 12.44 20.55 -21.39
C GLN A 291 11.28 21.55 -21.53
N HIS A 292 11.21 22.23 -22.68
CA HIS A 292 10.32 23.37 -22.93
C HIS A 292 8.82 23.07 -22.78
N ASP A 293 8.40 21.80 -22.88
CA ASP A 293 6.99 21.41 -22.75
C ASP A 293 6.56 21.16 -21.29
N HIS A 294 7.47 21.28 -20.32
CA HIS A 294 7.23 21.04 -18.89
C HIS A 294 6.34 19.80 -18.63
N GLU A 295 6.66 18.68 -19.28
CA GLU A 295 5.91 17.42 -19.15
C GLU A 295 5.82 16.91 -17.69
N LEU A 296 6.71 17.40 -16.83
CA LEU A 296 6.86 16.98 -15.44
C LEU A 296 7.19 18.17 -14.55
N SER A 297 6.39 18.44 -13.52
CA SER A 297 6.68 19.49 -12.53
C SER A 297 7.61 19.00 -11.41
N CYS A 298 8.24 19.91 -10.66
CA CYS A 298 9.03 19.52 -9.49
C CYS A 298 8.20 18.78 -8.43
N ASN A 299 6.91 19.13 -8.28
CA ASN A 299 6.02 18.40 -7.38
C ASN A 299 5.80 16.97 -7.89
N ASP A 300 5.63 16.77 -9.20
CA ASP A 300 5.50 15.43 -9.76
C ASP A 300 6.75 14.58 -9.50
N ILE A 301 7.95 15.15 -9.66
CA ILE A 301 9.21 14.44 -9.34
C ILE A 301 9.20 13.98 -7.88
N LYS A 302 8.95 14.89 -6.93
CA LYS A 302 8.94 14.58 -5.50
C LYS A 302 7.94 13.47 -5.16
N HIS A 303 6.71 13.56 -5.68
CA HIS A 303 5.67 12.59 -5.39
C HIS A 303 5.87 11.26 -6.11
N LEU A 304 6.50 11.27 -7.29
CA LEU A 304 6.90 10.04 -7.97
C LEU A 304 7.95 9.27 -7.16
N LEU A 305 8.92 9.98 -6.55
CA LEU A 305 9.89 9.37 -5.65
C LEU A 305 9.21 8.83 -4.37
N LEU A 306 8.27 9.58 -3.78
CA LEU A 306 7.45 9.12 -2.64
C LEU A 306 6.57 7.91 -2.96
N ASP A 307 6.13 7.76 -4.20
CA ASP A 307 5.38 6.58 -4.62
C ASP A 307 6.30 5.38 -4.84
N LEU A 308 7.39 5.56 -5.59
CA LEU A 308 8.26 4.46 -6.03
C LEU A 308 9.10 3.88 -4.89
N PHE A 309 9.66 4.74 -4.04
CA PHE A 309 10.66 4.34 -3.05
C PHE A 309 10.09 3.43 -1.95
N PRO A 310 8.99 3.78 -1.25
CA PRO A 310 8.37 2.88 -0.28
C PRO A 310 7.79 1.63 -0.94
N ALA A 311 7.13 1.79 -2.10
CA ALA A 311 6.45 0.70 -2.79
C ALA A 311 7.41 -0.40 -3.24
N GLY A 312 8.60 -0.06 -3.74
CA GLY A 312 9.58 -1.07 -4.17
C GLY A 312 10.45 -1.61 -3.05
N THR A 313 10.65 -0.86 -1.96
CA THR A 313 11.53 -1.30 -0.86
C THR A 313 10.84 -2.35 0.03
N ASP A 314 9.73 -2.00 0.66
CA ASP A 314 9.10 -2.85 1.69
C ASP A 314 8.48 -4.12 1.09
N THR A 315 7.89 -4.01 -0.11
CA THR A 315 7.26 -5.16 -0.79
C THR A 315 8.28 -6.22 -1.20
N THR A 316 9.42 -5.80 -1.73
CA THR A 316 10.52 -6.69 -2.14
C THR A 316 11.16 -7.32 -0.91
N ALA A 317 11.46 -6.52 0.12
CA ALA A 317 12.06 -7.01 1.36
C ALA A 317 11.18 -8.07 2.04
N SER A 318 9.88 -7.79 2.18
CA SER A 318 8.92 -8.73 2.77
C SER A 318 8.80 -10.03 1.95
N THR A 319 8.87 -9.94 0.61
CA THR A 319 8.82 -11.13 -0.26
C THR A 319 10.04 -12.01 -0.05
N ILE A 320 11.24 -11.42 0.02
CA ILE A 320 12.49 -12.16 0.28
C ILE A 320 12.45 -12.82 1.66
N GLU A 321 11.98 -12.08 2.68
CA GLU A 321 11.84 -12.60 4.05
C GLU A 321 10.90 -13.81 4.09
N TRP A 322 9.73 -13.74 3.46
CA TRP A 322 8.80 -14.88 3.38
C TRP A 322 9.37 -16.05 2.58
N ALA A 323 10.05 -15.80 1.45
CA ALA A 323 10.69 -16.86 0.66
C ALA A 323 11.71 -17.63 1.50
N MET A 324 12.57 -16.92 2.22
CA MET A 324 13.57 -17.54 3.10
C MET A 324 12.92 -18.25 4.30
N ALA A 325 11.91 -17.66 4.92
CA ALA A 325 11.17 -18.30 6.01
C ALA A 325 10.53 -19.63 5.57
N GLU A 326 9.93 -19.69 4.38
CA GLU A 326 9.35 -20.91 3.82
C GLU A 326 10.42 -21.94 3.45
N LEU A 327 11.52 -21.53 2.82
CA LEU A 327 12.62 -22.45 2.48
C LEU A 327 13.26 -23.05 3.74
N LEU A 328 13.48 -22.24 4.79
CA LEU A 328 14.04 -22.72 6.07
C LEU A 328 13.09 -23.69 6.80
N LYS A 329 11.77 -23.47 6.70
CA LYS A 329 10.75 -24.39 7.25
C LYS A 329 10.56 -25.65 6.42
N ASN A 330 10.98 -25.65 5.16
CA ASN A 330 10.81 -26.77 4.23
C ASN A 330 12.18 -27.27 3.71
N PRO A 331 12.93 -28.08 4.48
CA PRO A 331 14.28 -28.53 4.11
C PRO A 331 14.37 -29.24 2.75
N LYS A 332 13.31 -29.98 2.36
CA LYS A 332 13.23 -30.63 1.04
C LYS A 332 13.20 -29.60 -0.10
N ALA A 333 12.44 -28.52 0.08
CA ALA A 333 12.34 -27.46 -0.92
C ALA A 333 13.67 -26.67 -1.01
N MET A 334 14.30 -26.38 0.14
CA MET A 334 15.63 -25.77 0.19
C MET A 334 16.69 -26.64 -0.51
N ALA A 335 16.70 -27.95 -0.25
CA ALA A 335 17.64 -28.88 -0.89
C ALA A 335 17.47 -28.89 -2.41
N LYS A 336 16.23 -28.96 -2.90
CA LYS A 336 15.95 -28.95 -4.34
C LYS A 336 16.33 -27.63 -5.02
N ALA A 337 16.14 -26.50 -4.36
CA ALA A 337 16.60 -25.20 -4.89
C ALA A 337 18.14 -25.13 -4.98
N ARG A 338 18.84 -25.67 -3.97
CA ARG A 338 20.31 -25.75 -3.99
C ARG A 338 20.85 -26.71 -5.05
N GLU A 339 20.16 -27.82 -5.28
CA GLU A 339 20.49 -28.78 -6.33
C GLU A 339 20.39 -28.14 -7.72
N GLU A 340 19.26 -27.49 -8.03
CA GLU A 340 19.09 -26.77 -9.29
C GLU A 340 20.19 -25.70 -9.51
N LEU A 341 20.49 -24.90 -8.48
CA LEU A 341 21.57 -23.91 -8.54
C LEU A 341 22.94 -24.56 -8.80
N SER A 342 23.24 -25.67 -8.14
CA SER A 342 24.50 -26.39 -8.33
C SER A 342 24.64 -27.00 -9.72
N GLU A 343 23.55 -27.47 -10.32
CA GLU A 343 23.56 -28.07 -11.67
C GLU A 343 23.67 -27.03 -12.78
N VAL A 344 22.93 -25.93 -12.66
CA VAL A 344 22.82 -24.92 -13.72
C VAL A 344 23.96 -23.91 -13.68
N VAL A 345 24.32 -23.43 -12.50
CA VAL A 345 25.31 -22.36 -12.31
C VAL A 345 26.68 -22.93 -11.95
N GLY A 346 26.69 -24.03 -11.18
CA GLY A 346 27.91 -24.66 -10.67
C GLY A 346 28.20 -24.28 -9.22
N LYS A 347 28.88 -25.17 -8.50
CA LYS A 347 29.29 -24.92 -7.12
C LYS A 347 30.24 -23.72 -7.05
N ASP A 348 30.03 -22.86 -6.06
CA ASP A 348 30.84 -21.67 -5.74
C ASP A 348 30.82 -20.53 -6.76
N LYS A 349 29.95 -20.58 -7.78
CA LYS A 349 29.73 -19.46 -8.69
C LYS A 349 28.58 -18.56 -8.22
N ILE A 350 28.71 -17.27 -8.53
CA ILE A 350 27.66 -16.28 -8.27
C ILE A 350 26.61 -16.39 -9.38
N VAL A 351 25.34 -16.43 -9.00
CA VAL A 351 24.20 -16.44 -9.93
C VAL A 351 24.15 -15.09 -10.66
N GLU A 352 24.09 -15.12 -12.00
CA GLU A 352 23.85 -13.93 -12.80
C GLU A 352 22.37 -13.87 -13.22
N GLU A 353 21.84 -12.67 -13.50
CA GLU A 353 20.43 -12.51 -13.89
C GLU A 353 20.09 -13.23 -15.19
N SER A 354 21.07 -13.39 -16.09
CA SER A 354 20.93 -14.16 -17.33
C SER A 354 20.65 -15.65 -17.09
N ASP A 355 20.98 -16.18 -15.91
CA ASP A 355 20.71 -17.57 -15.54
C ASP A 355 19.27 -17.80 -15.07
N ILE A 356 18.52 -16.75 -14.71
CA ILE A 356 17.15 -16.88 -14.17
C ILE A 356 16.26 -17.72 -15.08
N SER A 357 16.38 -17.57 -16.40
CA SER A 357 15.62 -18.33 -17.40
C SER A 357 15.84 -19.85 -17.33
N LYS A 358 16.98 -20.28 -16.79
CA LYS A 358 17.40 -21.68 -16.63
C LYS A 358 17.12 -22.23 -15.22
N LEU A 359 16.52 -21.44 -14.33
CA LEU A 359 16.23 -21.80 -12.94
C LEU A 359 14.72 -21.91 -12.69
N PRO A 360 14.01 -22.86 -13.33
CA PRO A 360 12.56 -22.97 -13.25
C PRO A 360 12.04 -23.26 -11.82
N TYR A 361 12.78 -24.01 -11.00
CA TYR A 361 12.39 -24.31 -9.64
C TYR A 361 12.58 -23.09 -8.72
N LEU A 362 13.65 -22.32 -8.86
CA LEU A 362 13.81 -21.05 -8.15
C LEU A 362 12.69 -20.06 -8.53
N GLN A 363 12.33 -19.98 -9.82
CA GLN A 363 11.16 -19.20 -10.24
C GLN A 363 9.86 -19.71 -9.60
N ALA A 364 9.70 -21.03 -9.45
CA ALA A 364 8.55 -21.63 -8.76
C ALA A 364 8.53 -21.27 -7.27
N VAL A 365 9.68 -21.25 -6.58
CA VAL A 365 9.79 -20.79 -5.19
C VAL A 365 9.31 -19.34 -5.04
N VAL A 366 9.73 -18.45 -5.94
CA VAL A 366 9.29 -17.04 -5.92
C VAL A 366 7.79 -16.93 -6.19
N LYS A 367 7.26 -17.64 -7.20
CA LYS A 367 5.82 -17.66 -7.51
C LYS A 367 4.98 -18.22 -6.36
N GLU A 368 5.46 -19.28 -5.70
CA GLU A 368 4.78 -19.90 -4.57
C GLU A 368 4.80 -18.98 -3.34
N THR A 369 5.88 -18.22 -3.16
CA THR A 369 5.95 -17.16 -2.14
C THR A 369 4.88 -16.10 -2.39
N PHE A 370 4.74 -15.61 -3.64
CA PHE A 370 3.68 -14.66 -3.98
C PHE A 370 2.27 -15.23 -3.78
N ARG A 371 2.07 -16.52 -4.07
CA ARG A 371 0.79 -17.20 -3.88
C ARG A 371 0.42 -17.31 -2.39
N LEU A 372 1.37 -17.74 -1.56
CA LEU A 372 1.14 -17.97 -0.13
C LEU A 372 1.12 -16.66 0.67
N HIS A 373 2.01 -15.73 0.34
CA HIS A 373 2.30 -14.53 1.13
C HIS A 373 2.27 -13.26 0.28
N PRO A 374 1.14 -12.91 -0.33
CA PRO A 374 1.03 -11.66 -1.07
C PRO A 374 1.20 -10.47 -0.11
N THR A 375 2.26 -9.66 -0.29
CA THR A 375 2.59 -8.54 0.61
C THR A 375 1.46 -7.51 0.72
N ILE A 376 0.66 -7.37 -0.34
CA ILE A 376 -0.55 -6.53 -0.36
C ILE A 376 -1.77 -7.45 -0.58
N PRO A 377 -2.30 -8.09 0.48
CA PRO A 377 -3.26 -9.19 0.34
C PRO A 377 -4.63 -8.77 -0.23
N LEU A 378 -4.99 -7.49 -0.13
CA LEU A 378 -6.22 -6.91 -0.71
C LEU A 378 -5.96 -6.03 -1.95
N LEU A 379 -4.72 -6.06 -2.47
CA LEU A 379 -4.20 -5.13 -3.47
C LEU A 379 -4.42 -3.66 -3.07
N VAL A 380 -4.16 -2.73 -3.99
CA VAL A 380 -4.46 -1.30 -3.78
C VAL A 380 -5.94 -1.06 -4.09
N PRO A 381 -6.73 -0.46 -3.16
CA PRO A 381 -8.16 -0.23 -3.33
C PRO A 381 -8.51 0.49 -4.63
N ARG A 382 -9.42 -0.09 -5.41
CA ARG A 382 -10.00 0.55 -6.60
C ARG A 382 -11.23 1.35 -6.18
N LYS A 383 -11.68 2.24 -7.07
CA LYS A 383 -12.93 3.00 -6.96
C LYS A 383 -13.66 2.93 -8.29
N VAL A 384 -14.97 2.72 -8.20
CA VAL A 384 -15.85 2.63 -9.37
C VAL A 384 -16.13 4.05 -9.90
N GLU A 385 -15.80 4.32 -11.15
CA GLU A 385 -15.94 5.65 -11.77
C GLU A 385 -17.35 5.90 -12.33
N THR A 386 -18.04 4.82 -12.74
CA THR A 386 -19.38 4.84 -13.34
C THR A 386 -20.21 3.69 -12.80
N ASP A 387 -21.51 3.88 -12.63
CA ASP A 387 -22.42 2.81 -12.22
C ASP A 387 -22.23 1.61 -13.16
N SER A 388 -21.98 0.45 -12.57
CA SER A 388 -21.50 -0.74 -13.26
C SER A 388 -22.25 -1.98 -12.77
N GLU A 389 -21.98 -3.11 -13.42
CA GLU A 389 -22.52 -4.40 -13.03
C GLU A 389 -21.40 -5.43 -12.92
N ILE A 390 -21.46 -6.36 -11.97
CA ILE A 390 -20.59 -7.53 -11.91
C ILE A 390 -21.47 -8.74 -11.61
N LEU A 391 -21.38 -9.80 -12.43
CA LEU A 391 -22.15 -11.03 -12.25
C LEU A 391 -23.68 -10.81 -12.06
N GLY A 392 -24.29 -9.86 -12.79
CA GLY A 392 -25.72 -9.54 -12.62
C GLY A 392 -26.06 -8.61 -11.45
N TYR A 393 -25.08 -8.23 -10.63
CA TYR A 393 -25.27 -7.35 -9.48
C TYR A 393 -24.87 -5.91 -9.77
N ALA A 394 -25.67 -4.96 -9.27
CA ALA A 394 -25.36 -3.53 -9.37
C ALA A 394 -24.14 -3.17 -8.52
N VAL A 395 -23.23 -2.40 -9.09
CA VAL A 395 -22.06 -1.83 -8.42
C VAL A 395 -22.10 -0.31 -8.58
N PRO A 396 -22.45 0.43 -7.51
CA PRO A 396 -22.66 1.86 -7.62
C PRO A 396 -21.35 2.62 -7.81
N LYS A 397 -21.43 3.75 -8.52
CA LYS A 397 -20.37 4.74 -8.64
C LYS A 397 -19.85 5.13 -7.25
N ASN A 398 -18.54 5.33 -7.16
CA ASN A 398 -17.77 5.60 -5.95
C ASN A 398 -17.68 4.44 -4.95
N ALA A 399 -18.22 3.25 -5.25
CA ALA A 399 -17.94 2.08 -4.43
C ALA A 399 -16.44 1.78 -4.43
N GLN A 400 -15.90 1.46 -3.26
CA GLN A 400 -14.56 0.90 -3.12
C GLN A 400 -14.59 -0.53 -3.61
N VAL A 401 -13.54 -0.97 -4.29
CA VAL A 401 -13.40 -2.37 -4.72
C VAL A 401 -12.08 -2.91 -4.19
N LEU A 402 -12.17 -4.00 -3.43
CA LEU A 402 -11.04 -4.74 -2.87
C LEU A 402 -10.95 -6.09 -3.55
N VAL A 403 -9.75 -6.45 -4.01
CA VAL A 403 -9.50 -7.78 -4.60
C VAL A 403 -8.69 -8.56 -3.58
N ASN A 404 -9.29 -9.58 -3.00
CA ASN A 404 -8.66 -10.41 -2.00
C ASN A 404 -7.73 -11.44 -2.68
N ALA A 405 -6.55 -10.97 -3.08
CA ALA A 405 -5.51 -11.80 -3.70
C ALA A 405 -5.06 -12.93 -2.76
N TRP A 406 -5.10 -12.70 -1.44
CA TRP A 406 -4.82 -13.75 -0.45
C TRP A 406 -5.82 -14.89 -0.51
N ALA A 407 -7.12 -14.59 -0.61
CA ALA A 407 -8.15 -15.61 -0.79
C ALA A 407 -7.95 -16.36 -2.11
N ILE A 408 -7.79 -15.64 -3.23
CA ILE A 408 -7.62 -16.23 -4.56
C ILE A 408 -6.40 -17.15 -4.63
N GLY A 409 -5.29 -16.77 -3.97
CA GLY A 409 -4.08 -17.60 -3.93
C GLY A 409 -4.22 -18.86 -3.08
N ARG A 410 -5.25 -18.97 -2.23
CA ARG A 410 -5.42 -20.02 -1.21
C ARG A 410 -6.81 -20.67 -1.22
N ASP A 411 -7.58 -20.45 -2.27
CA ASP A 411 -8.93 -21.02 -2.47
C ASP A 411 -8.88 -22.55 -2.49
#